data_AF-A0A015LQC3-F1
#
_entry.id   AF-A0A015LQC3-F1
#
_cell.length_a   1.000
_cell.length_b   1.000
_cell.length_c   1.000
_cell.angle_alpha   90.00
_cell.angle_beta   90.00
_cell.angle_gamma   90.00
#
_symmetry.space_group_name_H-M   'P 1'
#
loop_
_entity.id
_entity.type
_entity.pdbx_description
1 polymer ?
#
loop_
_entity_poly.entity_id
_entity_poly.type
_entity_poly.pdbx_seq_one_letter_code
_entity_poly.pdbx_strand_id
1 'polypeptide(L)'
;MLVMRYYKNGSLYSYLKETLGVLCWRDIVDMLWSISVGLKYIHEHDLVHGHLHGGNILVESDVNSVDTKITDTGLHGPVDKQLSPKQIYGVIPFVAPEIFNGNTPTKESDIYSFGMVMWMLSAGVRPYYDRPHNKQLIQEICLGLRPSVVNGTPPVFSSLMLQCLDANPSNRPTASQLDECLGDWVTAICDNPDPSELSDQFDAAEEIKFSNLENFNTFSNDEKAIYFSRPLWLID
;
A
#
# COMPACT_ATOMS: atom_id res chain seq x y z
N MET A 1 25.82 -2.83 11.59
CA MET A 1 24.67 -3.49 12.26
C MET A 1 23.70 -2.39 12.65
N LEU A 2 22.48 -2.42 12.14
CA LEU A 2 21.41 -1.50 12.51
C LEU A 2 20.58 -2.18 13.61
N VAL A 3 20.32 -1.50 14.72
CA VAL A 3 19.48 -2.01 15.82
C VAL A 3 18.19 -1.19 15.82
N MET A 4 17.05 -1.86 15.73
CA MET A 4 15.73 -1.24 15.70
C MET A 4 14.76 -2.01 16.61
N ARG A 5 13.63 -1.37 16.95
CA ARG A 5 12.54 -2.02 17.69
C ARG A 5 12.08 -3.27 16.94
N TYR A 6 11.80 -4.33 17.70
CA TYR A 6 11.22 -5.55 17.17
C TYR A 6 9.68 -5.44 17.14
N TYR A 7 9.08 -5.78 16.00
CA TYR A 7 7.63 -5.77 15.78
C TYR A 7 7.12 -7.21 15.66
N LYS A 8 6.38 -7.68 16.67
CA LYS A 8 5.98 -9.09 16.83
C LYS A 8 5.11 -9.61 15.68
N ASN A 9 4.27 -8.75 15.08
CA ASN A 9 3.38 -9.11 13.97
C ASN A 9 4.09 -9.05 12.60
N GLY A 10 5.38 -8.67 12.59
CA GLY A 10 6.20 -8.63 11.39
C GLY A 10 5.75 -7.57 10.37
N SER A 11 5.97 -7.88 9.09
CA SER A 11 5.57 -7.01 7.98
C SER A 11 4.07 -7.11 7.69
N LEU A 12 3.52 -6.12 6.98
CA LEU A 12 2.13 -6.14 6.53
C LEU A 12 1.80 -7.37 5.67
N TYR A 13 2.77 -7.90 4.91
CA TYR A 13 2.63 -9.18 4.21
C TYR A 13 2.47 -10.39 5.12
N SER A 14 3.14 -10.39 6.28
CA SER A 14 3.02 -11.45 7.29
C SER A 14 1.70 -11.32 8.01
N TYR A 15 1.35 -10.10 8.41
CA TYR A 15 0.12 -9.81 9.12
C TYR A 15 -1.12 -10.17 8.30
N LEU A 16 -1.20 -9.77 7.03
CA LEU A 16 -2.30 -10.18 6.15
C LEU A 16 -2.42 -11.70 6.00
N LYS A 17 -1.30 -12.43 6.02
CA LYS A 17 -1.33 -13.89 5.97
C LYS A 17 -1.88 -14.47 7.27
N GLU A 18 -1.50 -13.93 8.42
CA GLU A 18 -1.97 -14.36 9.74
C GLU A 18 -3.46 -14.10 9.93
N THR A 19 -3.97 -12.97 9.42
CA THR A 19 -5.40 -12.62 9.45
C THR A 19 -6.21 -13.21 8.30
N LEU A 20 -5.60 -14.07 7.47
CA LEU A 20 -6.22 -14.65 6.26
C LEU A 20 -6.79 -13.60 5.29
N GLY A 21 -6.22 -12.39 5.30
CA GLY A 21 -6.67 -11.25 4.50
C GLY A 21 -7.92 -10.55 5.03
N VAL A 22 -8.48 -11.01 6.16
CA VAL A 22 -9.72 -10.49 6.74
C VAL A 22 -9.38 -9.48 7.82
N LEU A 23 -9.70 -8.22 7.56
CA LEU A 23 -9.52 -7.06 8.45
C LEU A 23 -10.79 -6.22 8.40
N CYS A 24 -11.24 -5.68 9.53
CA CYS A 24 -12.34 -4.71 9.55
C CYS A 24 -11.90 -3.38 8.93
N TRP A 25 -12.85 -2.57 8.46
CA TRP A 25 -12.54 -1.27 7.87
C TRP A 25 -11.89 -0.30 8.84
N ARG A 26 -12.27 -0.38 10.13
CA ARG A 26 -11.65 0.40 11.20
C ARG A 26 -10.14 0.15 11.27
N ASP A 27 -9.73 -1.11 11.37
CA ASP A 27 -8.31 -1.49 11.40
C ASP A 27 -7.58 -1.02 10.14
N ILE A 28 -8.19 -1.18 8.96
CA ILE A 28 -7.61 -0.72 7.69
C ILE A 28 -7.35 0.79 7.71
N VAL A 29 -8.31 1.58 8.18
CA VAL A 29 -8.20 3.04 8.25
C VAL A 29 -7.14 3.46 9.28
N ASP A 30 -7.12 2.85 10.47
CA ASP A 30 -6.09 3.10 11.50
C ASP A 30 -4.69 2.80 10.96
N MET A 31 -4.51 1.66 10.28
CA MET A 31 -3.24 1.30 9.65
C MET A 31 -2.81 2.31 8.58
N LEU A 32 -3.72 2.73 7.71
CA LEU A 32 -3.43 3.68 6.63
C LEU A 32 -3.12 5.07 7.18
N TRP A 33 -3.82 5.51 8.23
CA TRP A 33 -3.54 6.78 8.89
C TRP A 33 -2.13 6.79 9.45
N SER A 34 -1.72 5.75 10.20
CA SER A 34 -0.34 5.63 10.70
C SER A 34 0.73 5.61 9.60
N ILE A 35 0.47 4.95 8.46
CA ILE A 35 1.36 5.01 7.29
C ILE A 35 1.43 6.45 6.76
N SER A 36 0.29 7.13 6.62
CA SER A 36 0.24 8.51 6.08
C SER A 36 0.97 9.51 6.97
N VAL A 37 0.86 9.39 8.30
CA VAL A 37 1.62 10.19 9.28
C VAL A 37 3.12 9.99 9.10
N GLY A 38 3.58 8.74 8.99
CA GLY A 38 4.98 8.42 8.74
C GLY A 38 5.49 8.98 7.42
N LEU A 39 4.67 8.86 6.36
CA LEU A 39 5.04 9.33 5.03
C LEU A 39 5.08 10.86 4.95
N LYS A 40 4.11 11.54 5.58
CA LYS A 40 4.08 13.00 5.75
C LYS A 40 5.35 13.48 6.42
N TYR A 41 5.75 12.85 7.53
CA TYR A 41 6.97 13.21 8.24
C TYR A 41 8.21 13.13 7.32
N ILE A 42 8.33 12.07 6.51
CA ILE A 42 9.42 11.93 5.52
C ILE A 42 9.36 13.07 4.50
N HIS A 43 8.18 13.32 3.93
CA HIS A 43 7.99 14.32 2.86
C HIS A 43 8.17 15.76 3.34
N GLU A 44 7.82 16.09 4.58
CA GLU A 44 8.03 17.40 5.20
C GLU A 44 9.52 17.72 5.45
N HIS A 45 10.37 16.68 5.50
CA HIS A 45 11.82 16.82 5.56
C HIS A 45 12.49 16.79 4.18
N ASP A 46 11.71 16.98 3.10
CA ASP A 46 12.17 16.93 1.71
C ASP A 46 12.84 15.62 1.31
N LEU A 47 12.49 14.54 2.00
CA LEU A 47 12.91 13.19 1.68
C LEU A 47 11.81 12.48 0.87
N VAL A 48 12.25 11.46 0.13
CA VAL A 48 11.40 10.51 -0.59
C VAL A 48 11.70 9.14 -0.02
N HIS A 49 10.68 8.35 0.28
CA HIS A 49 10.89 6.98 0.73
C HIS A 49 11.41 6.11 -0.42
N GLY A 50 10.79 6.21 -1.60
CA GLY A 50 11.20 5.60 -2.87
C GLY A 50 11.07 4.07 -2.94
N HIS A 51 10.53 3.44 -1.89
CA HIS A 51 10.56 1.99 -1.73
C HIS A 51 9.46 1.48 -0.78
N LEU A 52 8.34 2.19 -0.74
CA LEU A 52 7.21 1.83 0.10
C LEU A 52 6.49 0.61 -0.49
N HIS A 53 6.34 -0.45 0.29
CA HIS A 53 5.54 -1.63 -0.03
C HIS A 53 5.22 -2.40 1.25
N GLY A 54 4.31 -3.38 1.19
CA GLY A 54 3.88 -4.14 2.38
C GLY A 54 4.96 -4.95 3.11
N GLY A 55 6.16 -5.06 2.55
CA GLY A 55 7.32 -5.67 3.22
C GLY A 55 8.09 -4.67 4.08
N ASN A 56 7.98 -3.38 3.76
CA ASN A 56 8.60 -2.25 4.44
C ASN A 56 7.60 -1.48 5.33
N ILE A 57 6.49 -2.13 5.66
CA ILE A 57 5.51 -1.65 6.63
C ILE A 57 5.44 -2.72 7.72
N LEU A 58 5.81 -2.34 8.94
CA LEU A 58 5.75 -3.20 10.11
C LEU A 58 4.44 -2.97 10.86
N VAL A 59 3.86 -4.04 11.39
CA VAL A 59 2.59 -4.00 12.12
C VAL A 59 2.84 -4.21 13.61
N GLU A 60 2.14 -3.45 14.43
CA GLU A 60 2.02 -3.66 15.87
C GLU A 60 0.52 -3.74 16.20
N SER A 61 0.05 -4.97 16.46
CA SER A 61 -1.35 -5.24 16.78
C SER A 61 -1.46 -5.72 18.22
N ASP A 62 -2.33 -5.05 18.97
CA ASP A 62 -2.75 -5.40 20.32
C ASP A 62 -4.26 -5.62 20.35
N VAL A 63 -4.80 -6.02 21.51
CA VAL A 63 -6.20 -6.51 21.64
C VAL A 63 -7.24 -5.49 21.13
N ASN A 64 -6.96 -4.20 21.23
CA ASN A 64 -7.92 -3.13 20.92
C ASN A 64 -7.41 -2.12 19.89
N SER A 65 -6.24 -2.33 19.29
CA SER A 65 -5.63 -1.36 18.39
C SER A 65 -4.64 -2.02 17.44
N VAL A 66 -4.61 -1.53 16.21
CA VAL A 66 -3.57 -1.85 15.23
C VAL A 66 -2.84 -0.56 14.86
N ASP A 67 -1.52 -0.63 14.84
CA ASP A 67 -0.66 0.46 14.41
C ASP A 67 0.34 -0.08 13.38
N THR A 68 0.87 0.81 12.56
CA THR A 68 1.87 0.51 11.55
C THR A 68 3.02 1.49 11.59
N LYS A 69 4.19 1.02 11.14
CA LYS A 69 5.41 1.82 11.04
C LYS A 69 6.09 1.55 9.72
N ILE A 70 6.35 2.61 8.98
CA ILE A 70 7.18 2.55 7.77
C ILE A 70 8.64 2.32 8.18
N THR A 71 9.36 1.48 7.46
CA THR A 71 10.78 1.16 7.67
C THR A 71 11.56 1.23 6.35
N ASP A 72 12.87 1.02 6.41
CA ASP A 72 13.74 0.93 5.23
C ASP A 72 13.78 2.22 4.38
N THR A 73 13.90 3.37 5.07
CA THR A 73 14.11 4.67 4.45
C THR A 73 15.58 4.82 4.03
N GLY A 74 15.85 4.91 2.73
CA GLY A 74 17.17 5.30 2.20
C GLY A 74 18.23 4.20 2.07
N LEU A 75 17.89 2.92 2.25
CA LEU A 75 18.80 1.78 2.01
C LEU A 75 18.32 0.97 0.80
N HIS A 76 18.54 1.50 -0.41
CA HIS A 76 18.09 0.86 -1.64
C HIS A 76 19.24 0.19 -2.40
N GLY A 77 19.02 -1.06 -2.82
CA GLY A 77 19.94 -1.78 -3.71
C GLY A 77 21.18 -2.38 -3.03
N PRO A 78 22.04 -3.07 -3.80
CA PRO A 78 23.23 -3.73 -3.27
C PRO A 78 24.28 -2.71 -2.82
N VAL A 79 24.82 -2.89 -1.61
CA VAL A 79 25.91 -2.06 -1.05
C VAL A 79 27.15 -2.02 -1.97
N ASP A 80 27.38 -3.12 -2.71
CA ASP A 80 28.62 -3.35 -3.45
C ASP A 80 28.51 -3.09 -4.95
N LYS A 81 27.34 -2.62 -5.43
CA LYS A 81 27.11 -2.35 -6.86
C LYS A 81 26.49 -0.97 -7.03
N GLN A 82 27.21 -0.08 -7.73
CA GLN A 82 26.57 1.07 -8.35
C GLN A 82 25.48 0.53 -9.29
N LEU A 83 24.22 0.74 -8.92
CA LEU A 83 23.12 0.53 -9.83
C LEU A 83 23.39 1.37 -11.07
N SER A 84 23.31 0.76 -12.25
CA SER A 84 23.40 1.57 -13.47
C SER A 84 22.29 2.64 -13.44
N PRO A 85 22.46 3.82 -14.06
CA PRO A 85 21.46 4.88 -14.03
C PRO A 85 20.06 4.46 -14.54
N LYS A 86 19.96 3.32 -15.23
CA LYS A 86 18.72 2.75 -15.77
C LYS A 86 18.16 1.58 -14.95
N GLN A 87 18.84 1.17 -13.89
CA GLN A 87 18.47 -0.01 -13.11
C GLN A 87 17.53 0.39 -11.97
N ILE A 88 16.26 0.00 -12.11
CA ILE A 88 15.25 0.19 -11.09
C ILE A 88 15.36 -0.94 -10.07
N TYR A 89 15.18 -0.62 -8.80
CA TYR A 89 15.16 -1.59 -7.70
C TYR A 89 13.85 -1.44 -6.94
N GLY A 90 13.11 -2.53 -6.78
CA GLY A 90 11.83 -2.47 -6.06
C GLY A 90 10.95 -3.70 -6.26
N VAL A 91 9.66 -3.53 -5.94
CA VAL A 91 8.62 -4.55 -6.06
C VAL A 91 7.60 -4.08 -7.09
N ILE A 92 7.52 -4.75 -8.25
CA ILE A 92 6.81 -4.27 -9.47
C ILE A 92 5.45 -3.62 -9.18
N PRO A 93 4.52 -4.26 -8.44
CA PRO A 93 3.22 -3.66 -8.19
C PRO A 93 3.26 -2.28 -7.53
N PHE A 94 4.23 -2.02 -6.66
CA PHE A 94 4.31 -0.79 -5.86
C PHE A 94 5.13 0.31 -6.53
N VAL A 95 5.79 0.01 -7.65
CA VAL A 95 6.61 1.00 -8.38
C VAL A 95 5.71 1.82 -9.30
N ALA A 96 5.77 3.15 -9.16
CA ALA A 96 4.97 4.06 -9.98
C ALA A 96 5.38 4.02 -11.46
N PRO A 97 4.44 4.20 -12.41
CA PRO A 97 4.69 4.05 -13.84
C PRO A 97 5.78 4.98 -14.37
N GLU A 98 5.88 6.20 -13.85
CA GLU A 98 6.92 7.15 -14.25
C GLU A 98 8.34 6.72 -13.85
N ILE A 99 8.48 5.89 -12.80
CA ILE A 99 9.78 5.35 -12.37
C ILE A 99 10.27 4.30 -13.38
N PHE A 100 9.36 3.50 -13.95
CA PHE A 100 9.69 2.58 -15.04
C PHE A 100 10.21 3.28 -16.30
N ASN A 101 9.89 4.58 -16.47
CA ASN A 101 10.39 5.39 -17.58
C ASN A 101 11.75 6.05 -17.30
N GLY A 102 12.40 5.70 -16.19
CA GLY A 102 13.74 6.16 -15.84
C GLY A 102 13.77 7.43 -14.99
N ASN A 103 12.62 7.87 -14.47
CA ASN A 103 12.59 8.96 -13.49
C ASN A 103 13.13 8.48 -12.14
N THR A 104 13.73 9.40 -11.41
CA THR A 104 14.10 9.16 -10.01
C THR A 104 12.83 9.12 -9.14
N PRO A 105 12.81 8.35 -8.04
CA PRO A 105 11.71 8.38 -7.08
C PRO A 105 11.38 9.80 -6.61
N THR A 106 10.09 10.10 -6.51
CA THR A 106 9.53 11.38 -6.04
C THR A 106 8.52 11.18 -4.92
N LYS A 107 8.11 12.27 -4.25
CA LYS A 107 7.05 12.24 -3.23
C LYS A 107 5.76 11.66 -3.82
N GLU A 108 5.39 12.03 -5.03
CA GLU A 108 4.22 11.53 -5.76
C GLU A 108 4.33 10.03 -6.11
N SER A 109 5.55 9.53 -6.34
CA SER A 109 5.77 8.10 -6.56
C SER A 109 5.54 7.28 -5.28
N ASP A 110 5.84 7.84 -4.10
CA ASP A 110 5.48 7.21 -2.82
C ASP A 110 3.96 7.15 -2.63
N ILE A 111 3.24 8.17 -3.09
CA ILE A 111 1.77 8.21 -3.01
C ILE A 111 1.14 7.14 -3.91
N TYR A 112 1.74 6.84 -5.07
CA TYR A 112 1.33 5.69 -5.86
C TYR A 112 1.53 4.38 -5.09
N SER A 113 2.69 4.20 -4.46
CA SER A 113 2.95 3.02 -3.62
C SER A 113 1.95 2.91 -2.46
N PHE A 114 1.59 4.03 -1.85
CA PHE A 114 0.53 4.12 -0.83
C PHE A 114 -0.82 3.67 -1.39
N GLY A 115 -1.21 4.10 -2.59
CA GLY A 115 -2.43 3.64 -3.26
C GLY A 115 -2.45 2.13 -3.50
N MET A 116 -1.31 1.52 -3.80
CA MET A 116 -1.19 0.05 -3.92
C MET A 116 -1.28 -0.65 -2.56
N VAL A 117 -0.86 -0.02 -1.47
CA VAL A 117 -1.09 -0.51 -0.10
C VAL A 117 -2.57 -0.41 0.26
N MET A 118 -3.26 0.69 -0.07
CA MET A 118 -4.71 0.82 0.10
C MET A 118 -5.46 -0.32 -0.60
N TRP A 119 -5.11 -0.58 -1.87
CA TRP A 119 -5.73 -1.68 -2.62
C TRP A 119 -5.48 -3.04 -1.94
N MET A 120 -4.24 -3.30 -1.53
CA MET A 120 -3.85 -4.56 -0.87
C MET A 120 -4.65 -4.80 0.41
N LEU A 121 -4.85 -3.77 1.24
CA LEU A 121 -5.63 -3.85 2.47
C LEU A 121 -7.13 -4.06 2.19
N SER A 122 -7.66 -3.36 1.19
CA SER A 122 -9.06 -3.51 0.75
C SER A 122 -9.33 -4.92 0.21
N ALA A 123 -8.41 -5.46 -0.59
CA ALA A 123 -8.54 -6.75 -1.23
C ALA A 123 -8.20 -7.94 -0.31
N GLY A 124 -7.47 -7.69 0.78
CA GLY A 124 -6.96 -8.74 1.67
C GLY A 124 -5.85 -9.59 1.04
N VAL A 125 -5.37 -9.22 -0.15
CA VAL A 125 -4.38 -9.98 -0.94
C VAL A 125 -3.35 -9.05 -1.56
N ARG A 126 -2.20 -9.62 -1.92
CA ARG A 126 -1.12 -8.85 -2.52
C ARG A 126 -1.48 -8.44 -3.97
N PRO A 127 -1.07 -7.26 -4.45
CA PRO A 127 -1.50 -6.79 -5.77
C PRO A 127 -0.89 -7.61 -6.91
N TYR A 128 -1.73 -7.96 -7.89
CA TYR A 128 -1.39 -8.79 -9.05
C TYR A 128 -0.89 -10.20 -8.68
N TYR A 129 -1.40 -10.76 -7.56
CA TYR A 129 -1.02 -12.10 -7.07
C TYR A 129 -1.27 -13.24 -8.06
N ASP A 130 -2.18 -13.06 -9.01
CA ASP A 130 -2.67 -14.05 -9.95
C ASP A 130 -1.83 -14.13 -11.24
N ARG A 131 -0.70 -13.43 -11.31
CA ARG A 131 0.12 -13.36 -12.52
C ARG A 131 1.61 -13.16 -12.27
N PRO A 132 2.47 -13.48 -13.27
CA PRO A 132 3.89 -13.26 -13.17
C PRO A 132 4.27 -11.79 -13.05
N HIS A 133 5.21 -11.48 -12.16
CA HIS A 133 5.79 -10.14 -12.03
C HIS A 133 6.99 -9.99 -12.99
N ASN A 134 6.70 -9.72 -14.26
CA ASN A 134 7.69 -9.66 -15.35
C ASN A 134 7.60 -8.32 -16.13
N LYS A 135 8.36 -8.19 -17.22
CA LYS A 135 8.33 -6.99 -18.09
C LYS A 135 6.98 -6.72 -18.72
N GLN A 136 6.19 -7.76 -19.00
CA GLN A 136 4.84 -7.57 -19.53
C GLN A 136 3.95 -6.84 -18.51
N LEU A 137 3.98 -7.25 -17.23
CA LEU A 137 3.24 -6.53 -16.18
C LEU A 137 3.71 -5.07 -16.05
N ILE A 138 5.02 -4.82 -16.14
CA ILE A 138 5.56 -3.45 -16.14
C ILE A 138 4.99 -2.63 -17.31
N GLN A 139 5.00 -3.19 -18.52
CA GLN A 139 4.44 -2.52 -19.71
C GLN A 139 2.95 -2.23 -19.54
N GLU A 140 2.18 -3.18 -19.03
CA GLU A 140 0.75 -3.02 -18.77
C GLU A 140 0.51 -1.90 -17.74
N ILE A 141 1.28 -1.83 -16.64
CA ILE A 141 1.20 -0.76 -15.64
C ILE A 141 1.49 0.62 -16.27
N CYS A 142 2.53 0.70 -17.10
CA CYS A 142 2.86 1.93 -17.84
C CYS A 142 1.78 2.33 -18.84
N LEU A 143 1.03 1.37 -19.38
CA LEU A 143 -0.13 1.59 -20.26
C LEU A 143 -1.42 1.89 -19.50
N GLY A 144 -1.37 1.98 -18.17
CA GLY A 144 -2.50 2.37 -17.33
C GLY A 144 -3.21 1.22 -16.63
N LEU A 145 -2.65 0.00 -16.64
CA LEU A 145 -3.19 -1.09 -15.82
C LEU A 145 -3.19 -0.67 -14.34
N ARG A 146 -4.35 -0.81 -13.71
CA ARG A 146 -4.57 -0.67 -12.28
C ARG A 146 -5.39 -1.86 -11.79
N PRO A 147 -5.25 -2.26 -10.52
CA PRO A 147 -6.08 -3.32 -10.01
C PRO A 147 -7.53 -2.83 -9.86
N SER A 148 -8.49 -3.72 -10.12
CA SER A 148 -9.92 -3.41 -10.03
C SER A 148 -10.35 -3.14 -8.59
N VAL A 149 -11.27 -2.20 -8.38
CA VAL A 149 -11.92 -1.99 -7.08
C VAL A 149 -12.63 -3.28 -6.66
N VAL A 150 -12.37 -3.75 -5.44
CA VAL A 150 -12.97 -4.98 -4.91
C VAL A 150 -14.43 -4.71 -4.52
N ASN A 151 -15.32 -5.65 -4.80
CA ASN A 151 -16.72 -5.51 -4.40
C ASN A 151 -16.83 -5.35 -2.87
N GLY A 152 -17.66 -4.42 -2.42
CA GLY A 152 -17.75 -4.06 -1.00
C GLY A 152 -16.67 -3.09 -0.51
N THR A 153 -15.86 -2.49 -1.39
CA THR A 153 -15.01 -1.35 -1.01
C THR A 153 -15.86 -0.08 -0.84
N PRO A 154 -15.76 0.68 0.28
CA PRO A 154 -16.45 1.94 0.45
C PRO A 154 -16.16 2.92 -0.71
N PRO A 155 -17.17 3.63 -1.24
CA PRO A 155 -16.96 4.58 -2.32
C PRO A 155 -15.89 5.64 -2.00
N VAL A 156 -15.94 6.22 -0.80
CA VAL A 156 -14.94 7.20 -0.33
C VAL A 156 -13.51 6.63 -0.35
N PHE A 157 -13.34 5.38 0.06
CA PHE A 157 -12.06 4.68 0.07
C PHE A 157 -11.56 4.45 -1.36
N SER A 158 -12.43 3.94 -2.23
CA SER A 158 -12.08 3.66 -3.63
C SER A 158 -11.71 4.95 -4.38
N SER A 159 -12.38 6.06 -4.10
CA SER A 159 -12.09 7.37 -4.70
C SER A 159 -10.68 7.84 -4.33
N LEU A 160 -10.33 7.81 -3.03
CA LEU A 160 -8.99 8.20 -2.57
C LEU A 160 -7.91 7.27 -3.13
N MET A 161 -8.16 5.96 -3.10
CA MET A 161 -7.24 4.96 -3.65
C MET A 161 -6.97 5.20 -5.15
N LEU A 162 -8.01 5.44 -5.95
CA LEU A 162 -7.86 5.71 -7.37
C LEU A 162 -7.14 7.04 -7.64
N GLN A 163 -7.33 8.05 -6.79
CA GLN A 163 -6.60 9.31 -6.86
C GLN A 163 -5.10 9.11 -6.58
N CYS A 164 -4.73 8.29 -5.59
CA CYS A 164 -3.34 7.90 -5.35
C CYS A 164 -2.72 7.16 -6.55
N LEU A 165 -3.52 6.40 -7.29
CA LEU A 165 -3.10 5.59 -8.44
C LEU A 165 -3.16 6.35 -9.78
N ASP A 166 -3.44 7.65 -9.79
CA ASP A 166 -3.55 8.45 -11.01
C ASP A 166 -2.27 8.32 -11.88
N ALA A 167 -2.48 8.22 -13.19
CA ALA A 167 -1.40 8.13 -14.16
C ALA A 167 -0.54 9.40 -14.19
N ASN A 168 -1.14 10.58 -13.96
CA ASN A 168 -0.43 11.83 -13.80
C ASN A 168 -0.01 12.01 -12.32
N PRO A 169 1.30 12.04 -12.01
CA PRO A 169 1.76 12.20 -10.63
C PRO A 169 1.23 13.47 -9.94
N SER A 170 1.03 14.56 -10.69
CA SER A 170 0.55 15.83 -10.15
C SER A 170 -0.92 15.83 -9.72
N ASN A 171 -1.71 14.82 -10.12
CA ASN A 171 -3.10 14.66 -9.68
C ASN A 171 -3.22 13.92 -8.33
N ARG A 172 -2.14 13.25 -7.91
CA ARG A 172 -2.10 12.46 -6.68
C ARG A 172 -2.09 13.41 -5.47
N PRO A 173 -2.73 13.06 -4.35
CA PRO A 173 -2.69 13.88 -3.15
C PRO A 173 -1.28 13.91 -2.56
N THR A 174 -0.99 14.93 -1.77
CA THR A 174 0.21 14.97 -0.92
C THR A 174 0.05 14.07 0.30
N ALA A 175 1.16 13.66 0.93
CA ALA A 175 1.09 12.89 2.17
C ALA A 175 0.40 13.67 3.30
N SER A 176 0.51 15.00 3.34
CA SER A 176 -0.22 15.84 4.30
C SER A 176 -1.74 15.79 4.08
N GLN A 177 -2.20 15.79 2.82
CA GLN A 177 -3.62 15.64 2.49
C GLN A 177 -4.14 14.23 2.83
N LEU A 178 -3.30 13.20 2.68
CA LEU A 178 -3.65 11.84 3.11
C LEU A 178 -3.81 11.76 4.62
N ASP A 179 -2.86 12.32 5.39
CA ASP A 179 -2.92 12.37 6.85
C ASP A 179 -4.18 13.08 7.36
N GLU A 180 -4.49 14.26 6.81
CA GLU A 180 -5.70 15.00 7.13
C GLU A 180 -6.97 14.18 6.82
N CYS A 181 -7.08 13.69 5.58
CA CYS A 181 -8.26 12.93 5.14
C CYS A 181 -8.48 11.64 5.95
N LEU A 182 -7.41 10.89 6.24
CA LEU A 182 -7.50 9.65 7.01
C LEU A 182 -7.74 9.91 8.49
N GLY A 183 -7.19 11.00 9.05
CA GLY A 183 -7.48 11.44 10.42
C GLY A 183 -8.96 11.81 10.61
N ASP A 184 -9.58 12.44 9.60
CA ASP A 184 -11.02 12.68 9.59
C ASP A 184 -11.82 11.37 9.57
N TRP A 185 -11.36 10.36 8.82
CA TRP A 185 -12.02 9.05 8.80
C TRP A 185 -11.89 8.33 10.14
N VAL A 186 -10.69 8.32 10.75
CA VAL A 186 -10.47 7.77 12.11
C VAL A 186 -11.40 8.45 13.11
N THR A 187 -11.52 9.77 13.06
CA THR A 187 -12.42 10.52 13.95
C THR A 187 -13.88 10.05 13.77
N ALA A 188 -14.32 9.86 12.52
CA ALA A 188 -15.70 9.51 12.19
C ALA A 188 -16.06 8.04 12.47
N ILE A 189 -15.12 7.10 12.34
CA ILE A 189 -15.43 5.65 12.42
C ILE A 189 -14.74 4.91 13.59
N CYS A 190 -13.71 5.50 14.19
CA CYS A 190 -12.96 4.91 15.31
C CYS A 190 -13.26 5.60 16.64
N ASP A 191 -13.22 6.94 16.68
CA ASP A 191 -13.20 7.71 17.93
C ASP A 191 -14.55 8.35 18.32
N ASN A 192 -15.35 8.81 17.35
CA ASN A 192 -16.66 9.42 17.58
C ASN A 192 -17.69 8.96 16.52
N PRO A 193 -18.21 7.73 16.62
CA PRO A 193 -19.14 7.16 15.66
C PRO A 193 -20.55 7.73 15.84
N ASP A 194 -20.71 9.03 15.61
CA ASP A 194 -22.02 9.60 15.31
C ASP A 194 -22.37 9.26 13.86
N PRO A 195 -23.58 8.77 13.57
CA PRO A 195 -23.99 8.41 12.22
C PRO A 195 -23.79 9.57 11.24
N SER A 196 -23.05 9.31 10.17
CA SER A 196 -22.72 10.24 9.10
C SER A 196 -22.69 9.51 7.77
N GLU A 197 -22.83 10.23 6.66
CA GLU A 197 -22.70 9.64 5.31
C GLU A 197 -21.35 8.91 5.11
N LEU A 198 -20.31 9.34 5.84
CA LEU A 198 -19.01 8.69 5.82
C LEU A 198 -19.03 7.35 6.58
N SER A 199 -19.49 7.35 7.83
CA SER A 199 -19.56 6.12 8.65
C SER A 199 -20.50 5.09 8.03
N ASP A 200 -21.63 5.54 7.48
CA ASP A 200 -22.62 4.67 6.84
C ASP A 200 -22.02 3.89 5.65
N GLN A 201 -21.09 4.50 4.90
CA GLN A 201 -20.39 3.81 3.82
C GLN A 201 -19.48 2.69 4.32
N PHE A 202 -18.80 2.90 5.45
CA PHE A 202 -17.92 1.90 6.04
C PHE A 202 -18.72 0.77 6.71
N ASP A 203 -19.81 1.11 7.41
CA ASP A 203 -20.71 0.11 8.03
C ASP A 203 -21.33 -0.81 6.97
N ALA A 204 -21.85 -0.25 5.87
CA ALA A 204 -22.40 -1.04 4.78
C ALA A 204 -21.33 -1.93 4.11
N ALA A 205 -20.10 -1.41 3.96
CA ALA A 205 -18.99 -2.16 3.42
C ALA A 205 -18.52 -3.29 4.34
N GLU A 206 -18.56 -3.08 5.65
CA GLU A 206 -18.27 -4.08 6.67
C GLU A 206 -19.29 -5.23 6.57
N GLU A 207 -20.59 -4.94 6.53
CA GLU A 207 -21.64 -5.96 6.38
C GLU A 207 -21.44 -6.82 5.12
N ILE A 208 -21.11 -6.20 3.98
CA ILE A 208 -20.83 -6.90 2.73
C ILE A 208 -19.59 -7.79 2.86
N LYS A 209 -18.52 -7.29 3.51
CA LYS A 209 -17.27 -8.02 3.68
C LYS A 209 -17.48 -9.27 4.55
N PHE A 210 -18.24 -9.13 5.64
CA PHE A 210 -18.48 -10.24 6.57
C PHE A 210 -19.54 -11.23 6.09
N SER A 211 -20.51 -10.78 5.28
CA SER A 211 -21.49 -11.68 4.64
C SER A 211 -20.86 -12.60 3.59
N ASN A 212 -19.72 -12.21 3.01
CA ASN A 212 -19.00 -12.99 2.01
C ASN A 212 -17.85 -13.82 2.60
N LEU A 213 -17.78 -14.01 3.92
CA LEU A 213 -16.63 -14.69 4.54
C LEU A 213 -16.43 -16.13 4.04
N GLU A 214 -17.52 -16.82 3.70
CA GLU A 214 -17.48 -18.19 3.15
C GLU A 214 -16.86 -18.27 1.74
N ASN A 215 -16.72 -17.13 1.05
CA ASN A 215 -16.15 -17.02 -0.29
C ASN A 215 -14.70 -16.51 -0.31
N PHE A 216 -14.03 -16.33 0.84
CA PHE A 216 -12.58 -16.09 0.88
C PHE A 216 -11.87 -17.38 0.45
N ASN A 217 -11.86 -17.60 -0.87
CA ASN A 217 -11.06 -18.59 -1.53
C ASN A 217 -9.61 -18.43 -1.06
N THR A 218 -8.94 -19.54 -0.80
CA THR A 218 -7.49 -19.56 -0.66
C THR A 218 -6.89 -19.02 -1.95
N PHE A 219 -6.51 -17.75 -1.96
CA PHE A 219 -5.86 -17.13 -3.10
C PHE A 219 -4.50 -17.81 -3.30
N SER A 220 -4.36 -18.53 -4.42
CA SER A 220 -3.08 -19.09 -4.82
C SER A 220 -2.30 -18.01 -5.55
N ASN A 221 -1.15 -17.64 -5.01
CA ASN A 221 -0.22 -16.78 -5.73
C ASN A 221 0.34 -17.54 -6.94
N ASP A 222 0.47 -16.85 -8.07
CA ASP A 222 1.33 -17.29 -9.16
C ASP A 222 2.76 -17.44 -8.61
N GLU A 223 3.42 -18.55 -8.89
CA GLU A 223 4.78 -18.84 -8.40
C GLU A 223 5.82 -17.82 -8.87
N LYS A 224 5.51 -17.08 -9.94
CA LYS A 224 6.34 -16.01 -10.53
C LYS A 224 5.90 -14.61 -10.06
N ALA A 225 4.98 -14.50 -9.12
CA ALA A 225 4.70 -13.25 -8.41
C ALA A 225 5.76 -13.01 -7.32
N ILE A 226 6.53 -11.93 -7.45
CA ILE A 226 7.60 -11.58 -6.49
C ILE A 226 7.24 -10.33 -5.69
N TYR A 227 7.35 -10.45 -4.36
CA TYR A 227 7.02 -9.41 -3.38
C TYR A 227 8.19 -8.96 -2.51
N PHE A 228 9.42 -9.34 -2.88
CA PHE A 228 10.64 -8.81 -2.28
C PHE A 228 11.37 -7.96 -3.30
N SER A 229 12.10 -6.98 -2.80
CA SER A 229 12.78 -6.01 -3.64
C SER A 229 13.93 -6.64 -4.40
N ARG A 230 14.03 -6.29 -5.68
CA ARG A 230 15.05 -6.82 -6.58
C ARG A 230 15.32 -5.85 -7.72
N PRO A 231 16.41 -6.02 -8.47
CA PRO A 231 16.59 -5.37 -9.74
C PRO A 231 15.44 -5.69 -10.69
N LEU A 232 14.75 -4.66 -11.15
CA LEU A 232 13.74 -4.70 -12.18
C LEU A 232 14.45 -4.30 -13.46
N TRP A 233 15.23 -5.21 -14.03
CA TRP A 233 15.71 -5.01 -15.39
C TRP A 233 14.47 -4.77 -16.27
N LEU A 234 14.59 -4.00 -17.34
CA LEU A 234 13.65 -4.11 -18.46
C LEU A 234 13.92 -5.49 -19.10
N ILE A 235 13.63 -6.57 -18.37
CA ILE A 235 14.07 -7.96 -18.60
C ILE A 235 13.73 -8.31 -20.04
N ASP A 236 14.74 -8.57 -20.88
CA ASP A 236 14.57 -8.86 -22.31
C ASP A 236 13.35 -9.74 -22.61
#